data_AF-L1ICI8-F1
#
_entry.id   AF-L1ICI8-F1
#
_cell.length_a   1.000
_cell.length_b   1.000
_cell.length_c   1.000
_cell.angle_alpha   90.00
_cell.angle_beta   90.00
_cell.angle_gamma   90.00
#
_symmetry.space_group_name_H-M   'P 1'
#
loop_
_entity.id
_entity.type
_entity.pdbx_description
1 polymer ?
#
loop_
_entity_poly.entity_id
_entity_poly.type
_entity_poly.pdbx_seq_one_letter_code
_entity_poly.pdbx_strand_id
1 'polypeptide(L)'
;MTPGASCEVYEDGDWWKAKVVQVRGGRVLVKFVGSTQTRRVELEPSCEFVLLSIAMFTRCQEIAVSLHSKVTRIVVEEKEQSSCRVEFVRREAKEKKEQKAADFVIVTLPLGVLQASAVSFSPPLPDEKLQAIHALGMGVENKVILRFSRCFWPKDVPYLQCIHPCVRFLNGHFFGKEHTLIAHLSPPLSHADIPDELLLEEVLRTCSEIFSQSSQII
;
A
#
# COMPACT_ATOMS: atom_id res chain seq x y z
N MET A 1 -14.54 21.28 -31.97
CA MET A 1 -14.77 21.10 -30.53
C MET A 1 -14.95 19.61 -30.27
N THR A 2 -13.95 18.97 -29.67
CA THR A 2 -14.10 17.78 -28.82
C THR A 2 -13.03 17.93 -27.74
N PRO A 3 -13.39 18.02 -26.45
CA PRO A 3 -12.43 18.28 -25.37
C PRO A 3 -11.57 17.02 -25.12
N GLY A 4 -10.27 17.22 -24.95
CA GLY A 4 -9.32 16.18 -24.58
C GLY A 4 -9.72 15.49 -23.28
N ALA A 5 -9.43 14.19 -23.19
CA ALA A 5 -9.66 13.38 -21.99
C ALA A 5 -8.98 14.04 -20.78
N SER A 6 -9.77 14.68 -19.93
CA SER A 6 -9.31 15.28 -18.69
C SER A 6 -9.07 14.17 -17.67
N CYS A 7 -7.81 13.89 -17.37
CA CYS A 7 -7.40 13.12 -16.21
C CYS A 7 -7.65 14.00 -14.97
N GLU A 8 -8.70 13.71 -14.21
CA GLU A 8 -8.92 14.36 -12.93
C GLU A 8 -7.97 13.75 -11.89
N VAL A 9 -7.00 14.54 -11.44
CA VAL A 9 -6.19 14.24 -10.25
C VAL A 9 -7.09 14.52 -9.04
N TYR A 10 -7.52 13.48 -8.33
CA TYR A 10 -8.32 13.62 -7.11
C TYR A 10 -7.45 13.56 -5.87
N GLU A 11 -7.68 14.50 -4.95
CA GLU A 11 -7.27 14.38 -3.55
C GLU A 11 -8.24 13.45 -2.78
N ASP A 12 -7.67 12.55 -1.98
CA ASP A 12 -8.24 11.68 -0.94
C ASP A 12 -9.74 11.32 -0.98
N GLY A 13 -10.04 10.10 -1.46
CA GLY A 13 -11.38 9.49 -1.42
C GLY A 13 -11.45 8.32 -0.43
N ASP A 14 -12.43 8.38 0.48
CA ASP A 14 -12.70 7.55 1.68
C ASP A 14 -12.86 6.01 1.55
N TRP A 15 -12.29 5.36 0.55
CA TRP A 15 -12.49 3.92 0.31
C TRP A 15 -11.92 3.01 1.43
N TRP A 16 -11.05 3.53 2.31
CA TRP A 16 -10.54 2.84 3.51
C TRP A 16 -11.46 2.94 4.75
N LYS A 17 -12.57 3.68 4.71
CA LYS A 17 -13.47 3.87 5.87
C LYS A 17 -14.46 2.72 6.10
N ALA A 18 -14.37 1.62 5.36
CA ALA A 18 -15.25 0.47 5.50
C ALA A 18 -14.60 -0.60 6.42
N LYS A 19 -15.19 -0.84 7.60
CA LYS A 19 -14.77 -1.93 8.49
C LYS A 19 -15.63 -3.16 8.22
N VAL A 20 -14.99 -4.27 7.89
CA VAL A 20 -15.65 -5.59 7.85
C VAL A 20 -16.03 -5.97 9.28
N VAL A 21 -17.31 -6.18 9.52
CA VAL A 21 -17.87 -6.53 10.84
C VAL A 21 -18.00 -8.03 11.00
N GLN A 22 -18.40 -8.73 9.92
CA GLN A 22 -18.68 -10.15 9.98
C GLN A 22 -18.62 -10.77 8.58
N VAL A 23 -18.08 -11.99 8.48
CA VAL A 23 -18.09 -12.81 7.25
C VAL A 23 -18.73 -14.15 7.56
N ARG A 24 -19.72 -14.57 6.77
CA ARG A 24 -20.38 -15.89 6.91
C ARG A 24 -20.88 -16.39 5.55
N GLY A 25 -20.24 -17.43 5.01
CA GLY A 25 -20.63 -18.11 3.77
C GLY A 25 -20.77 -17.17 2.56
N GLY A 26 -19.66 -16.59 2.09
CA GLY A 26 -19.63 -15.68 0.93
C GLY A 26 -20.25 -14.29 1.14
N ARG A 27 -20.80 -14.00 2.33
CA ARG A 27 -21.46 -12.72 2.64
C ARG A 27 -20.69 -11.92 3.68
N VAL A 28 -20.53 -10.62 3.45
CA VAL A 28 -19.82 -9.68 4.32
C VAL A 28 -20.76 -8.60 4.83
N LEU A 29 -20.71 -8.35 6.13
CA LEU A 29 -21.29 -7.15 6.74
C LEU A 29 -20.21 -6.07 6.84
N VAL A 30 -20.44 -4.93 6.22
CA VAL A 30 -19.53 -3.78 6.26
C VAL A 30 -20.19 -2.64 7.03
N LYS A 31 -19.44 -2.01 7.93
CA LYS A 31 -19.83 -0.79 8.64
C LYS A 31 -18.89 0.34 8.24
N PHE A 32 -19.45 1.41 7.72
CA PHE A 32 -18.69 2.60 7.35
C PHE A 32 -18.43 3.46 8.60
N VAL A 33 -17.20 3.94 8.76
CA VAL A 33 -16.82 4.85 9.86
C VAL A 33 -17.70 6.11 9.78
N GLY A 34 -18.41 6.41 10.88
CA GLY A 34 -19.39 7.50 10.96
C GLY A 34 -20.85 7.09 10.73
N SER A 35 -21.13 5.84 10.35
CA SER A 35 -22.49 5.32 10.19
C SER A 35 -22.88 4.35 11.32
N THR A 36 -24.12 4.46 11.80
CA THR A 36 -24.73 3.46 12.70
C THR A 36 -25.26 2.24 11.95
N GLN A 37 -25.39 2.31 10.62
CA GLN A 37 -25.95 1.24 9.79
C GLN A 37 -24.85 0.29 9.27
N THR A 38 -25.15 -1.00 9.35
CA THR A 38 -24.39 -2.07 8.69
C THR A 38 -25.06 -2.42 7.37
N ARG A 39 -24.27 -2.61 6.30
CA ARG A 39 -24.77 -3.09 5.01
C ARG A 39 -24.28 -4.51 4.75
N ARG A 40 -25.16 -5.35 4.21
CA ARG A 40 -24.81 -6.68 3.70
C ARG A 40 -24.32 -6.53 2.26
N VAL A 41 -23.14 -7.07 2.00
CA VAL A 41 -22.53 -7.15 0.67
C VAL A 41 -22.30 -8.63 0.38
N GLU A 42 -22.85 -9.10 -0.73
CA GLU A 42 -22.61 -10.44 -1.24
C GLU A 42 -21.33 -10.37 -2.08
N LEU A 43 -20.36 -11.25 -1.78
CA LEU A 43 -19.08 -11.21 -2.47
C LEU A 43 -19.12 -12.09 -3.71
N GLU A 44 -18.54 -11.57 -4.78
CA GLU A 44 -18.12 -12.40 -5.89
C GLU A 44 -17.04 -13.40 -5.42
N PRO A 45 -17.04 -14.65 -5.91
CA PRO A 45 -16.11 -15.70 -5.49
C PRO A 45 -14.63 -15.32 -5.60
N SER A 46 -14.28 -14.43 -6.54
CA SER A 46 -12.91 -13.90 -6.72
C SER A 46 -12.44 -13.01 -5.56
N CYS A 47 -13.36 -12.48 -4.75
CA CYS A 47 -13.05 -11.61 -3.60
C CYS A 47 -12.96 -12.36 -2.26
N GLU A 48 -13.31 -13.64 -2.20
CA GLU A 48 -13.31 -14.43 -0.95
C GLU A 48 -11.90 -14.51 -0.30
N PHE A 49 -10.84 -14.63 -1.10
CA PHE A 49 -9.46 -14.76 -0.59
C PHE A 49 -8.94 -13.48 0.09
N VAL A 50 -9.28 -12.31 -0.45
CA VAL A 50 -8.86 -11.00 0.08
C VAL A 50 -9.64 -10.68 1.36
N LEU A 51 -10.89 -11.13 1.46
CA LEU A 51 -11.72 -10.88 2.63
C LEU A 51 -11.55 -11.93 3.74
N LEU A 52 -11.15 -13.16 3.43
CA LEU A 52 -10.72 -14.14 4.45
C LEU A 52 -9.50 -13.67 5.22
N SER A 53 -8.54 -13.03 4.55
CA SER A 53 -7.35 -12.44 5.20
C SER A 53 -7.71 -11.22 6.06
N ILE A 54 -8.62 -10.35 5.60
CA ILE A 54 -9.17 -9.24 6.38
C ILE A 54 -10.07 -9.74 7.54
N ALA A 55 -10.81 -10.82 7.35
CA ALA A 55 -11.72 -11.41 8.34
C ALA A 55 -10.99 -12.23 9.42
N MET A 56 -9.86 -12.86 9.07
CA MET A 56 -8.95 -13.40 10.08
C MET A 56 -8.41 -12.28 10.97
N PHE A 57 -8.17 -11.09 10.40
CA PHE A 57 -7.80 -9.89 11.15
C PHE A 57 -8.92 -9.36 12.05
N THR A 58 -10.19 -9.47 11.66
CA THR A 58 -11.32 -8.99 12.50
C THR A 58 -11.65 -9.90 13.68
N ARG A 59 -11.06 -11.11 13.74
CA ARG A 59 -11.06 -11.97 14.94
C ARG A 59 -9.94 -11.65 15.93
N CYS A 60 -8.98 -10.79 15.61
CA CYS A 60 -8.03 -10.29 16.58
C CYS A 60 -8.72 -9.30 17.52
N GLN A 61 -9.03 -9.76 18.73
CA GLN A 61 -9.40 -8.92 19.86
C GLN A 61 -8.38 -7.79 20.03
N GLU A 62 -8.88 -6.56 20.14
CA GLU A 62 -8.22 -5.33 20.63
C GLU A 62 -6.68 -5.28 20.56
N ILE A 63 -6.11 -5.25 19.35
CA ILE A 63 -4.70 -4.87 19.21
C ILE A 63 -4.57 -3.37 19.52
N ALA A 64 -3.84 -3.04 20.58
CA ALA A 64 -3.52 -1.67 20.92
C ALA A 64 -2.50 -1.09 19.92
N VAL A 65 -2.98 -0.34 18.92
CA VAL A 65 -2.14 0.29 17.89
C VAL A 65 -1.88 1.76 18.23
N SER A 66 -0.61 2.16 18.27
CA SER A 66 -0.20 3.56 18.43
C SER A 66 0.19 4.16 17.08
N LEU A 67 -0.75 4.85 16.43
CA LEU A 67 -0.49 5.58 15.17
C LEU A 67 0.35 6.84 15.43
N HIS A 68 0.89 7.41 14.35
CA HIS A 68 1.68 8.66 14.37
C HIS A 68 2.87 8.65 15.34
N SER A 69 3.34 7.45 15.70
CA SER A 69 4.39 7.21 16.68
C SER A 69 5.61 6.67 15.95
N LYS A 70 6.59 7.54 15.65
CA LYS A 70 7.83 7.15 14.96
C LYS A 70 8.84 6.64 15.97
N VAL A 71 9.14 5.34 15.95
CA VAL A 71 10.21 4.75 16.75
C VAL A 71 11.55 5.35 16.34
N THR A 72 12.35 5.76 17.32
CA THR A 72 13.69 6.34 17.11
C THR A 72 14.80 5.49 17.71
N ARG A 73 14.48 4.73 18.77
CA ARG A 73 15.46 3.90 19.47
C ARG A 73 14.81 2.69 20.13
N ILE A 74 15.52 1.56 20.09
CA ILE A 74 15.16 0.33 20.77
C ILE A 74 16.31 -0.02 21.72
N VAL A 75 15.99 -0.12 23.01
CA VAL A 75 16.93 -0.45 24.07
C VAL A 75 16.56 -1.83 24.62
N VAL A 76 17.53 -2.72 24.74
CA VAL A 76 17.40 -4.01 25.41
C VAL A 76 18.31 -3.95 26.64
N GLU A 77 17.72 -3.99 27.84
CA GLU A 77 18.47 -3.99 29.09
C GLU A 77 18.81 -5.43 29.48
N GLU A 78 20.11 -5.73 29.62
CA GLU A 78 20.60 -6.99 30.17
C GLU A 78 20.50 -6.95 31.70
N LYS A 79 19.33 -7.28 32.24
CA LYS A 79 19.10 -7.53 33.67
C LYS A 79 18.53 -8.94 33.86
N GLU A 80 18.49 -9.42 35.11
CA GLU A 80 17.93 -10.74 35.50
C GLU A 80 16.50 -10.97 34.98
N GLN A 81 15.77 -9.90 34.67
CA GLN A 81 14.53 -9.91 33.92
C GLN A 81 14.73 -9.12 32.63
N SER A 82 14.69 -9.78 31.47
CA SER A 82 14.83 -9.12 30.17
C SER A 82 13.77 -8.02 30.03
N SER A 83 14.21 -6.76 29.96
CA SER A 83 13.31 -5.63 29.76
C SER A 83 13.79 -4.79 28.59
N CYS A 84 12.91 -4.60 27.62
CA CYS A 84 13.10 -3.74 26.47
C CYS A 84 12.40 -2.40 26.68
N ARG A 85 12.98 -1.34 26.10
CA ARG A 85 12.38 0.00 26.03
C ARG A 85 12.38 0.50 24.60
N VAL A 86 11.24 0.96 24.13
CA VAL A 86 11.06 1.54 22.81
C VAL A 86 10.82 3.03 22.96
N GLU A 87 11.75 3.84 22.45
CA GLU A 87 11.63 5.30 22.38
C GLU A 87 11.02 5.71 21.04
N PHE A 88 10.06 6.62 21.06
CA PHE A 88 9.37 7.12 19.87
C PHE A 88 8.97 8.58 20.02
N VAL A 89 8.72 9.24 18.89
CA VAL A 89 8.22 10.63 18.83
C VAL A 89 6.85 10.64 18.18
N ARG A 90 5.88 11.33 18.80
CA ARG A 90 4.56 11.56 18.18
C ARG A 90 4.60 12.75 17.25
N ARG A 91 3.96 12.62 16.08
CA ARG A 91 3.91 13.69 15.06
C ARG A 91 3.36 15.02 15.58
N GLU A 92 2.37 14.98 16.47
CA GLU A 92 1.65 16.18 16.96
C GLU A 92 2.31 16.83 18.19
N ALA A 93 3.10 16.08 18.94
CA ALA A 93 3.71 16.56 20.18
C ALA A 93 5.13 17.06 19.90
N LYS A 94 5.28 18.34 19.51
CA LYS A 94 6.54 19.12 19.39
C LYS A 94 7.80 18.40 19.91
N GLU A 95 8.30 17.44 19.14
CA GLU A 95 9.51 16.63 19.42
C GLU A 95 9.60 15.97 20.82
N LYS A 96 8.48 15.79 21.54
CA LYS A 96 8.52 15.12 22.84
C LYS A 96 8.79 13.63 22.64
N LYS A 97 9.94 13.15 23.13
CA LYS A 97 10.25 11.72 23.18
C LYS A 97 9.40 11.03 24.23
N GLU A 98 8.68 10.00 23.82
CA GLU A 98 7.94 9.07 24.67
C GLU A 98 8.64 7.71 24.68
N GLN A 99 8.33 6.90 25.69
CA GLN A 99 8.89 5.55 25.80
C GLN A 99 7.83 4.55 26.28
N LYS A 100 7.99 3.29 25.85
CA LYS A 100 7.22 2.14 26.34
C LYS A 100 8.16 1.01 26.74
N ALA A 101 7.86 0.37 27.88
CA ALA A 101 8.56 -0.83 28.34
C ALA A 101 7.81 -2.09 27.87
N ALA A 102 8.55 -3.16 27.60
CA ALA A 102 8.04 -4.48 27.26
C ALA A 102 9.08 -5.55 27.59
N ASP A 103 8.69 -6.80 27.78
CA ASP A 103 9.66 -7.90 27.98
C ASP A 103 10.36 -8.28 26.66
N PHE A 104 9.67 -8.12 25.53
CA PHE A 104 10.17 -8.43 24.18
C PHE A 104 9.77 -7.38 23.15
N VAL A 105 10.59 -7.23 22.10
CA VAL A 105 10.31 -6.36 20.95
C VAL A 105 10.43 -7.16 19.66
N ILE A 106 9.34 -7.21 18.89
CA ILE A 106 9.33 -7.73 17.52
C ILE A 106 9.56 -6.55 16.57
N VAL A 107 10.61 -6.61 15.77
CA VAL A 107 10.99 -5.55 14.84
C VAL A 107 10.51 -5.90 13.43
N THR A 108 9.53 -5.16 12.92
CA THR A 108 8.99 -5.30 11.56
C THR A 108 9.32 -4.07 10.70
N LEU A 109 10.46 -3.43 10.97
CA LEU A 109 10.92 -2.28 10.19
C LEU A 109 11.26 -2.72 8.76
N PRO A 110 10.90 -1.95 7.72
CA PRO A 110 11.34 -2.22 6.36
C PRO A 110 12.86 -2.26 6.26
N LEU A 111 13.41 -3.11 5.38
CA LEU A 111 14.85 -3.24 5.20
C LEU A 111 15.53 -1.90 4.88
N GLY A 112 14.92 -1.06 4.02
CA GLY A 112 15.45 0.27 3.71
C GLY A 112 15.53 1.21 4.92
N VAL A 113 14.65 1.04 5.93
CA VAL A 113 14.70 1.82 7.19
C VAL A 113 15.88 1.35 8.06
N LEU A 114 16.14 0.05 8.08
CA LEU A 114 17.29 -0.52 8.78
C LEU A 114 18.62 -0.11 8.12
N GLN A 115 18.68 -0.17 6.78
CA GLN A 115 19.86 0.26 6.00
C GLN A 115 20.16 1.75 6.18
N ALA A 116 19.12 2.60 6.28
CA ALA A 116 19.27 4.03 6.55
C ALA A 116 19.65 4.35 8.01
N SER A 117 19.76 3.36 8.90
CA SER A 117 20.03 3.56 10.33
C SER A 117 19.09 4.56 11.00
N ALA A 118 17.84 4.65 10.52
CA ALA A 118 16.85 5.63 11.01
C ALA A 118 16.31 5.29 12.42
N VAL A 119 16.55 4.07 12.90
CA VAL A 119 16.26 3.60 14.25
C VAL A 119 17.55 3.07 14.86
N SER A 120 17.91 3.58 16.04
CA SER A 120 19.09 3.14 16.78
C SER A 120 18.79 1.95 17.70
N PHE A 121 19.76 1.04 17.85
CA PHE A 121 19.68 -0.11 18.76
C PHE A 121 20.70 0.04 19.88
N SER A 122 20.32 -0.32 21.10
CA SER A 122 21.19 -0.29 22.28
C SER A 122 20.99 -1.57 23.11
N PRO A 123 21.95 -2.51 23.16
CA PRO A 123 23.22 -2.48 22.45
C PRO A 123 23.04 -2.47 20.91
N PRO A 124 24.08 -2.06 20.15
CA PRO A 124 24.06 -2.16 18.69
C PRO A 124 23.74 -3.58 18.22
N LEU A 125 23.17 -3.70 17.03
CA LEU A 125 22.97 -5.02 16.42
C LEU A 125 24.33 -5.71 16.18
N PRO A 126 24.42 -7.04 16.36
CA PRO A 126 25.64 -7.78 16.05
C PRO A 126 26.08 -7.59 14.60
N ASP A 127 27.39 -7.63 14.35
CA ASP A 127 27.98 -7.39 13.03
C ASP A 127 27.42 -8.30 11.94
N GLU A 128 27.18 -9.57 12.26
CA GLU A 128 26.56 -10.54 11.33
C GLU A 128 25.20 -10.04 10.82
N LYS A 129 24.39 -9.44 11.71
CA LYS A 129 23.07 -8.91 11.36
C LYS A 129 23.18 -7.64 10.53
N LEU A 130 24.14 -6.77 10.84
CA LEU A 130 24.42 -5.58 10.05
C LEU A 130 24.89 -5.94 8.63
N GLN A 131 25.80 -6.91 8.52
CA GLN A 131 26.26 -7.43 7.22
C GLN A 131 25.09 -8.00 6.40
N ALA A 132 24.22 -8.81 7.01
CA ALA A 132 23.03 -9.33 6.33
C ALA A 132 22.08 -8.20 5.87
N ILE A 133 21.87 -7.18 6.69
CA ILE A 133 21.05 -6.00 6.34
C ILE A 133 21.64 -5.27 5.12
N HIS A 134 22.96 -5.10 5.06
CA HIS A 134 23.61 -4.37 3.97
C HIS A 134 23.84 -5.21 2.70
N ALA A 135 23.90 -6.54 2.81
CA ALA A 135 24.08 -7.42 1.66
C ALA A 135 22.81 -7.57 0.82
N LEU A 136 21.62 -7.36 1.40
CA LEU A 136 20.34 -7.50 0.72
C LEU A 136 19.97 -6.24 -0.07
N GLY A 137 19.66 -6.41 -1.35
CA GLY A 137 19.12 -5.33 -2.19
C GLY A 137 17.64 -5.09 -1.93
N MET A 138 17.21 -3.81 -2.01
CA MET A 138 15.80 -3.43 -2.01
C MET A 138 15.39 -2.93 -3.39
N GLY A 139 14.47 -3.64 -4.03
CA GLY A 139 13.86 -3.21 -5.28
C GLY A 139 12.88 -2.04 -5.07
N VAL A 140 12.61 -1.30 -6.14
CA VAL A 140 11.62 -0.22 -6.15
C VAL A 140 10.61 -0.46 -7.27
N GLU A 141 9.33 -0.43 -6.92
CA GLU A 141 8.21 -0.54 -7.85
C GLU A 141 7.16 0.50 -7.45
N ASN A 142 6.83 1.38 -8.39
CA ASN A 142 5.81 2.42 -8.19
C ASN A 142 4.57 2.11 -9.01
N LYS A 143 3.44 2.72 -8.64
CA LYS A 143 2.17 2.52 -9.34
C LYS A 143 1.52 3.86 -9.66
N VAL A 144 1.07 4.00 -10.91
CA VAL A 144 0.20 5.10 -11.33
C VAL A 144 -1.22 4.54 -11.47
N ILE A 145 -2.17 5.11 -10.72
CA ILE A 145 -3.57 4.69 -10.76
C ILE A 145 -4.32 5.66 -11.67
N LEU A 146 -4.82 5.13 -12.78
CA LEU A 146 -5.56 5.89 -13.78
C LEU A 146 -7.04 5.54 -13.67
N ARG A 147 -7.88 6.53 -13.38
CA ARG A 147 -9.33 6.38 -13.40
C ARG A 147 -9.90 7.13 -14.58
N PHE A 148 -10.72 6.43 -15.37
CA PHE A 148 -11.35 6.97 -16.57
C PHE A 148 -12.86 7.11 -16.37
N SER A 149 -13.52 7.86 -17.24
CA SER A 149 -14.98 7.97 -17.26
C SER A 149 -15.66 6.69 -17.80
N ARG A 150 -14.95 5.93 -18.64
CA ARG A 150 -15.40 4.64 -19.20
C ARG A 150 -14.21 3.73 -19.47
N CYS A 151 -14.43 2.42 -19.48
CA CYS A 151 -13.45 1.47 -20.00
C CYS A 151 -13.42 1.52 -21.52
N PHE A 152 -12.24 1.76 -22.08
CA PHE A 152 -11.94 1.58 -23.51
C PHE A 152 -11.06 0.35 -23.78
N TRP A 153 -10.81 -0.46 -22.74
CA TRP A 153 -10.04 -1.70 -22.76
C TRP A 153 -10.96 -2.90 -22.42
N PRO A 154 -10.54 -4.14 -22.72
CA PRO A 154 -11.29 -5.35 -22.33
C PRO A 154 -11.48 -5.43 -20.81
N LYS A 155 -12.72 -5.67 -20.36
CA LYS A 155 -13.10 -5.64 -18.93
C LYS A 155 -12.84 -6.95 -18.20
N ASP A 156 -12.77 -8.04 -18.95
CA ASP A 156 -12.73 -9.44 -18.52
C ASP A 156 -11.32 -10.03 -18.50
N VAL A 157 -10.29 -9.21 -18.70
CA VAL A 157 -8.89 -9.62 -18.60
C VAL A 157 -8.20 -8.96 -17.40
N PRO A 158 -7.42 -9.69 -16.58
CA PRO A 158 -6.76 -9.14 -15.40
C PRO A 158 -5.53 -8.29 -15.73
N TYR A 159 -4.82 -8.60 -16.82
CA TYR A 159 -3.59 -7.95 -17.23
C TYR A 159 -3.67 -7.48 -18.67
N LEU A 160 -3.10 -6.31 -18.94
CA LEU A 160 -2.97 -5.74 -20.28
C LEU A 160 -1.48 -5.66 -20.60
N GLN A 161 -1.04 -6.48 -21.54
CA GLN A 161 0.37 -6.54 -21.93
C GLN A 161 0.72 -5.39 -22.88
N CYS A 162 1.89 -4.80 -22.69
CA CYS A 162 2.48 -3.82 -23.59
C CYS A 162 3.94 -4.16 -23.84
N ILE A 163 4.49 -3.64 -24.93
CA ILE A 163 5.88 -3.86 -25.34
C ILE A 163 6.85 -3.03 -24.48
N HIS A 164 6.33 -2.06 -23.71
CA HIS A 164 7.15 -1.19 -22.87
C HIS A 164 7.92 -1.98 -21.80
N PRO A 165 9.26 -1.87 -21.72
CA PRO A 165 10.07 -2.69 -20.82
C PRO A 165 9.84 -2.38 -19.34
N CYS A 166 9.38 -1.17 -19.02
CA CYS A 166 9.26 -0.67 -17.65
C CYS A 166 7.83 -0.42 -17.19
N VAL A 167 6.81 -0.64 -18.03
CA VAL A 167 5.41 -0.37 -17.70
C VAL A 167 4.62 -1.66 -17.89
N ARG A 168 3.73 -1.98 -16.95
CA ARG A 168 2.76 -3.07 -17.08
C ARG A 168 1.40 -2.60 -16.58
N PHE A 169 0.33 -2.98 -17.25
CA PHE A 169 -1.01 -2.57 -16.86
C PHE A 169 -1.78 -3.72 -16.19
N LEU A 170 -2.27 -3.45 -14.99
CA LEU A 170 -3.23 -4.26 -14.27
C LEU A 170 -4.62 -3.64 -14.47
N ASN A 171 -5.60 -4.47 -14.85
CA ASN A 171 -6.96 -4.03 -15.05
C ASN A 171 -7.68 -3.93 -13.70
N GLY A 172 -7.67 -2.74 -13.09
CA GLY A 172 -8.40 -2.50 -11.85
C GLY A 172 -9.89 -2.80 -11.96
N HIS A 173 -10.50 -2.57 -13.14
CA HIS A 173 -11.92 -2.88 -13.38
C HIS A 173 -12.23 -4.36 -13.17
N PHE A 174 -11.37 -5.25 -13.67
CA PHE A 174 -11.50 -6.70 -13.46
C PHE A 174 -11.55 -7.07 -11.96
N PHE A 175 -10.83 -6.35 -11.11
CA PHE A 175 -10.79 -6.55 -9.66
C PHE A 175 -11.82 -5.69 -8.89
N GLY A 176 -12.86 -5.19 -9.57
CA GLY A 176 -13.93 -4.40 -8.95
C GLY A 176 -13.61 -2.93 -8.71
N LYS A 177 -12.49 -2.41 -9.23
CA LYS A 177 -12.18 -0.97 -9.25
C LYS A 177 -12.67 -0.39 -10.57
N GLU A 178 -13.94 -0.01 -10.59
CA GLU A 178 -14.59 0.47 -11.82
C GLU A 178 -13.78 1.55 -12.54
N HIS A 179 -13.68 1.37 -13.85
CA HIS A 179 -12.98 2.25 -14.79
C HIS A 179 -11.53 2.59 -14.40
N THR A 180 -10.85 1.67 -13.70
CA THR A 180 -9.49 1.89 -13.22
C THR A 180 -8.47 1.00 -13.95
N LEU A 181 -7.38 1.60 -14.40
CA LEU A 181 -6.13 0.93 -14.79
C LEU A 181 -5.05 1.25 -13.78
N ILE A 182 -4.18 0.29 -13.48
CA ILE A 182 -3.03 0.48 -12.60
C ILE A 182 -1.78 0.18 -13.42
N ALA A 183 -0.98 1.21 -13.68
CA ALA A 183 0.32 1.06 -14.32
C ALA A 183 1.37 0.75 -13.25
N HIS A 184 1.95 -0.44 -13.31
CA HIS A 184 3.11 -0.84 -12.53
C HIS A 184 4.37 -0.38 -13.25
N LEU A 185 5.21 0.36 -12.54
CA LEU A 185 6.46 0.92 -13.03
C LEU A 185 7.63 0.14 -12.45
N SER A 186 8.52 -0.30 -13.32
CA SER A 186 9.84 -0.83 -12.97
C SER A 186 10.91 0.23 -13.22
N PRO A 187 12.11 0.08 -12.63
CA PRO A 187 13.22 0.99 -12.90
C PRO A 187 13.51 1.12 -14.41
N PRO A 188 13.87 2.32 -14.89
CA PRO A 188 14.12 3.54 -14.10
C PRO A 188 12.85 4.33 -13.73
N LEU A 189 11.68 4.03 -14.32
CA LEU A 189 10.45 4.80 -14.12
C LEU A 189 9.88 4.72 -12.70
N SER A 190 10.32 3.76 -11.88
CA SER A 190 9.94 3.66 -10.48
C SER A 190 10.82 4.45 -9.52
N HIS A 191 11.85 5.15 -10.01
CA HIS A 191 12.70 5.97 -9.13
C HIS A 191 11.95 7.23 -8.67
N ALA A 192 12.20 7.64 -7.42
CA ALA A 192 11.49 8.75 -6.77
C ALA A 192 11.83 10.14 -7.34
N ASP A 193 12.93 10.26 -8.11
CA ASP A 193 13.42 11.54 -8.62
C ASP A 193 12.76 11.97 -9.94
N ILE A 194 11.84 11.17 -10.48
CA ILE A 194 11.12 11.49 -11.71
C ILE A 194 9.84 12.24 -11.35
N PRO A 195 9.62 13.46 -11.88
CA PRO A 195 8.38 14.21 -11.69
C PRO A 195 7.14 13.41 -12.11
N ASP A 196 6.07 13.54 -11.33
CA ASP A 196 4.80 12.84 -11.55
C ASP A 196 4.21 13.13 -12.93
N GLU A 197 4.38 14.35 -13.44
CA GLU A 197 3.89 14.75 -14.77
C GLU A 197 4.56 13.93 -15.88
N LEU A 198 5.88 13.70 -15.78
CA LEU A 198 6.62 12.91 -16.77
C LEU A 198 6.27 11.42 -16.69
N LEU A 199 6.06 10.90 -15.47
CA LEU A 199 5.56 9.54 -15.28
C LEU A 199 4.17 9.36 -15.88
N LEU A 200 3.28 10.34 -15.66
CA LEU A 200 1.93 10.31 -16.18
C LEU A 200 1.91 10.40 -17.71
N GLU A 201 2.70 11.30 -18.31
CA GLU A 201 2.85 11.43 -19.76
C GLU A 201 3.30 10.10 -20.39
N GLU A 202 4.32 9.47 -19.82
CA GLU A 202 4.87 8.21 -20.32
C GLU A 202 3.87 7.05 -20.20
N VAL A 203 3.16 6.98 -19.07
CA VAL A 203 2.11 5.98 -18.83
C VAL A 203 0.94 6.18 -19.79
N LEU A 204 0.48 7.41 -20.00
CA LEU A 204 -0.61 7.72 -20.91
C LEU A 204 -0.22 7.49 -22.37
N ARG A 205 1.02 7.81 -22.75
CA ARG A 205 1.58 7.49 -24.07
C ARG A 205 1.57 5.97 -24.30
N THR A 206 2.09 5.20 -23.35
CA THR A 206 2.09 3.73 -23.42
C THR A 206 0.67 3.16 -23.48
N CYS A 207 -0.24 3.70 -22.67
CA CYS A 207 -1.65 3.32 -22.70
C CYS A 207 -2.27 3.59 -24.08
N SER A 208 -2.05 4.78 -24.63
CA SER A 208 -2.51 5.15 -25.97
C SER A 208 -1.95 4.20 -27.04
N GLU A 209 -0.68 3.82 -26.98
CA GLU A 209 -0.08 2.87 -27.94
C GLU A 209 -0.74 1.49 -27.93
N ILE A 210 -1.18 1.01 -26.76
CA ILE A 210 -1.90 -0.28 -26.64
C ILE A 210 -3.27 -0.21 -27.33
N PHE A 211 -3.97 0.92 -27.20
CA PHE A 211 -5.38 1.03 -27.60
C PHE A 211 -5.62 1.85 -28.87
N SER A 212 -4.61 2.53 -29.41
CA SER A 212 -4.68 3.37 -30.62
C SER A 212 -4.89 2.59 -31.92
N GLN A 213 -4.68 1.27 -31.91
CA GLN A 213 -5.07 0.40 -33.04
C GLN A 213 -6.54 -0.04 -33.00
N SER A 214 -7.28 0.31 -31.95
CA SER A 214 -8.72 0.04 -31.85
C SER A 214 -9.53 1.16 -32.52
N SER A 215 -9.26 1.44 -33.80
CA SER A 215 -10.03 2.38 -34.64
C SER A 215 -11.39 1.84 -35.08
N GLN A 216 -11.97 0.91 -34.32
CA GLN A 216 -13.40 0.67 -34.32
C GLN A 216 -13.90 1.09 -32.95
N ILE A 217 -14.88 2.00 -32.94
CA ILE A 217 -15.47 2.69 -31.78
C ILE A 217 -14.90 4.11 -31.55
N ILE A 218 -15.10 4.97 -32.56
CA ILE A 218 -15.54 6.36 -32.33
C ILE A 218 -16.89 6.51 -33.00
#